data_AF-A0A2N1V066-F1
#
_entry.id   AF-A0A2N1V066-F1
#
_cell.length_a   1.000
_cell.length_b   1.000
_cell.length_c   1.000
_cell.angle_alpha   90.00
_cell.angle_beta   90.00
_cell.angle_gamma   90.00
#
_symmetry.space_group_name_H-M   'P 1'
#
loop_
_entity.id
_entity.type
_entity.pdbx_description
1 polymer ?
#
loop_
_entity_poly.entity_id
_entity_poly.type
_entity_poly.pdbx_seq_one_letter_code
_entity_poly.pdbx_strand_id
1 'polypeptide(L)'
;MTNKKRQVILQILGEGGELTLIGDNTSKGWMYTLAIVDQTLTFIEEGGEMSGICGTASTWRGALKLMDIYPWHMLSAVHVHPEFAGRILRAACARLAKKNSSHAESRLRRWQEKCRRPEAE
;
A
#
# COMPACT_ATOMS: atom_id res chain seq x y z
N MET A 1 -5.81 11.88 -27.14
CA MET A 1 -5.82 12.09 -25.68
C MET A 1 -5.52 10.76 -25.01
N THR A 2 -4.31 10.56 -24.49
CA THR A 2 -3.94 9.31 -23.83
C THR A 2 -4.69 9.19 -22.51
N ASN A 3 -5.58 8.20 -22.44
CA ASN A 3 -6.39 7.90 -21.28
C ASN A 3 -5.45 7.58 -20.10
N LYS A 4 -5.32 8.50 -19.14
CA LYS A 4 -4.50 8.30 -17.93
C LYS A 4 -5.16 7.20 -17.11
N LYS A 5 -4.63 5.98 -17.19
CA LYS A 5 -5.17 4.86 -16.41
C LYS A 5 -4.71 5.02 -14.96
N ARG A 6 -5.58 5.60 -14.13
CA ARG A 6 -5.45 5.58 -12.66
C ARG A 6 -5.66 4.14 -12.18
N GLN A 7 -4.75 3.64 -11.36
CA GLN A 7 -4.78 2.25 -10.87
C GLN A 7 -4.40 2.21 -9.39
N VAL A 8 -5.07 1.34 -8.62
CA VAL A 8 -4.61 1.00 -7.28
C VAL A 8 -3.35 0.15 -7.42
N ILE A 9 -2.25 0.59 -6.80
CA ILE A 9 -0.99 -0.13 -6.78
C ILE A 9 -0.91 -1.07 -5.58
N LEU A 10 -1.36 -0.58 -4.41
CA LEU A 10 -1.32 -1.31 -3.16
C LEU A 10 -2.44 -0.80 -2.26
N GLN A 11 -3.23 -1.71 -1.71
CA GLN A 11 -4.24 -1.43 -0.70
C GLN A 11 -3.98 -2.32 0.51
N ILE A 12 -3.96 -1.70 1.69
CA ILE A 12 -3.65 -2.34 2.96
C ILE A 12 -4.75 -2.01 3.95
N LEU A 13 -5.24 -3.03 4.64
CA LEU A 13 -6.18 -2.84 5.74
C LEU A 13 -5.44 -2.76 7.07
N GLY A 14 -5.85 -1.78 7.87
CA GLY A 14 -5.58 -1.71 9.30
C GLY A 14 -6.88 -1.91 10.09
N GLU A 15 -6.76 -2.00 11.40
CA GLU A 15 -7.94 -1.89 12.25
C GLU A 15 -8.52 -0.48 12.11
N GLY A 16 -9.81 -0.39 11.80
CA GLY A 16 -10.50 0.88 11.64
C GLY A 16 -10.17 1.64 10.35
N GLY A 17 -9.53 1.06 9.32
CA GLY A 17 -9.29 1.82 8.10
C GLY A 17 -8.43 1.16 7.03
N GLU A 18 -8.09 1.94 6.00
CA GLU A 18 -7.26 1.50 4.89
C GLU A 18 -6.23 2.54 4.43
N LEU A 19 -5.11 2.02 3.93
CA LEU A 19 -4.07 2.79 3.27
C LEU A 19 -3.98 2.36 1.80
N THR A 20 -4.17 3.31 0.89
CA THR A 20 -4.25 3.04 -0.55
C THR A 20 -3.23 3.86 -1.32
N LEU A 21 -2.26 3.18 -1.94
CA LEU A 21 -1.31 3.76 -2.88
C LEU A 21 -1.87 3.66 -4.30
N ILE A 22 -2.10 4.81 -4.93
CA ILE A 22 -2.67 4.95 -6.27
C ILE A 22 -1.58 5.41 -7.23
N GLY A 23 -1.53 4.82 -8.41
CA GLY A 23 -0.67 5.23 -9.52
C GLY A 23 -1.45 5.83 -10.66
N ASP A 24 -1.04 7.01 -11.10
CA ASP A 24 -1.50 7.64 -12.34
C ASP A 24 -0.37 7.52 -13.39
N ASN A 25 -0.56 6.70 -14.43
CA ASN A 25 0.42 6.58 -15.51
C ASN A 25 0.30 7.78 -16.45
N THR A 26 1.33 8.62 -16.49
CA THR A 26 1.37 9.84 -17.31
C THR A 26 2.43 9.72 -18.40
N SER A 27 2.41 10.63 -19.39
CA SER A 27 3.46 10.70 -20.41
C SER A 27 4.86 10.97 -19.85
N LYS A 28 4.97 11.46 -18.61
CA LYS A 28 6.23 11.73 -17.90
C LYS A 28 6.61 10.61 -16.93
N GLY A 29 5.88 9.49 -16.94
CA GLY A 29 6.00 8.39 -16.00
C GLY A 29 4.90 8.38 -14.94
N TRP A 30 5.11 7.57 -13.90
CA TRP A 30 4.13 7.38 -12.83
C TRP A 30 4.10 8.53 -11.84
N MET A 31 2.90 9.02 -11.52
CA MET A 31 2.63 9.82 -10.32
C MET A 31 1.95 8.94 -9.28
N TYR A 32 2.43 8.98 -8.05
CA TYR A 32 1.92 8.18 -6.94
C TYR A 32 1.17 9.07 -5.96
N THR A 33 0.00 8.64 -5.50
CA THR A 33 -0.79 9.32 -4.48
C THR A 33 -1.07 8.35 -3.35
N LEU A 34 -0.79 8.75 -2.11
CA LEU A 34 -1.17 7.99 -0.93
C LEU A 34 -2.46 8.57 -0.36
N ALA A 35 -3.50 7.75 -0.29
CA ALA A 35 -4.78 8.06 0.32
C ALA A 35 -5.00 7.20 1.57
N ILE A 36 -5.75 7.73 2.53
CA ILE A 36 -6.15 7.05 3.75
C ILE A 36 -7.67 7.17 3.93
N VAL A 37 -8.25 6.14 4.50
CA VAL A 37 -9.58 6.15 5.11
C VAL A 37 -9.43 5.63 6.53
N ASP A 38 -9.93 6.37 7.51
CA ASP A 38 -9.92 6.04 8.94
C ASP A 38 -11.35 6.21 9.49
N GLN A 39 -11.86 5.12 10.03
CA GLN A 39 -13.21 4.94 10.57
C GLN A 39 -13.18 4.77 12.08
N THR A 40 -12.04 4.96 12.75
CA THR A 40 -11.93 4.81 14.21
C THR A 40 -12.96 5.66 14.96
N LEU A 41 -13.22 6.88 14.46
CA LEU A 41 -14.22 7.76 15.06
C LEU A 41 -15.66 7.31 14.81
N THR A 42 -15.94 6.44 13.84
CA THR A 42 -17.31 5.89 13.67
C THR A 42 -17.74 4.97 14.82
N PHE A 43 -16.82 4.59 15.72
CA PHE A 43 -17.12 3.82 16.92
C PHE A 43 -17.65 4.66 18.10
N ILE A 44 -17.81 5.98 17.93
CA ILE A 44 -18.43 6.87 18.92
C ILE A 44 -19.59 7.65 18.27
N GLU A 45 -20.61 7.98 19.05
CA GLU A 45 -21.91 8.49 18.55
C GLU A 45 -21.82 9.77 17.72
N GLU A 46 -20.84 10.64 17.97
CA GLU A 46 -20.64 11.91 17.26
C GLU A 46 -19.48 11.88 16.25
N GLY A 47 -18.82 10.74 16.07
CA GLY A 47 -17.68 10.62 15.16
C GLY A 47 -18.08 10.22 13.74
N GLY A 48 -17.14 10.39 12.81
CA GLY A 48 -17.36 10.09 11.39
C GLY A 48 -16.12 9.50 10.72
N GLU A 49 -16.24 9.14 9.46
CA GLU A 49 -15.10 8.72 8.66
C GLU A 49 -14.19 9.91 8.33
N MET A 50 -12.88 9.73 8.50
CA MET A 50 -11.87 10.64 8.01
C MET A 50 -11.21 10.03 6.77
N SER A 51 -11.32 10.70 5.64
CA SER A 51 -10.61 10.30 4.41
C SER A 51 -9.84 11.47 3.81
N GLY A 52 -8.71 11.17 3.17
CA GLY A 52 -7.86 12.21 2.62
C GLY A 52 -6.62 11.75 1.87
N ILE A 53 -5.99 12.68 1.17
CA ILE A 53 -4.70 12.48 0.51
C ILE A 53 -3.60 12.85 1.51
N CYS A 54 -2.76 11.86 1.84
CA CYS A 54 -1.59 12.07 2.70
C CYS A 54 -0.43 12.73 1.94
N GLY A 55 -0.34 12.52 0.63
CA GLY A 55 0.67 13.16 -0.20
C GLY A 55 0.81 12.53 -1.59
N THR A 56 1.66 13.16 -2.41
CA THR A 56 1.98 12.70 -3.76
C THR A 56 3.49 12.58 -3.96
N ALA A 57 3.90 11.70 -4.86
CA ALA A 57 5.31 11.50 -5.21
C ALA A 57 5.45 11.16 -6.69
N SER A 58 6.46 11.72 -7.36
CA SER A 58 6.78 11.43 -8.76
C SER A 58 7.77 10.28 -8.95
N THR A 59 8.23 9.66 -7.85
CA THR A 59 9.18 8.55 -7.89
C THR A 59 8.74 7.42 -6.98
N TRP A 60 9.07 6.19 -7.35
CA TRP A 60 8.80 5.00 -6.53
C TRP A 60 9.40 5.09 -5.13
N ARG A 61 10.63 5.63 -5.02
CA ARG A 61 11.28 5.85 -3.72
C ARG A 61 10.51 6.87 -2.87
N GLY A 62 9.99 7.93 -3.49
CA GLY A 62 9.13 8.90 -2.81
C GLY A 62 7.81 8.27 -2.34
N ALA A 63 7.19 7.44 -3.18
CA ALA A 63 5.99 6.70 -2.82
C ALA A 63 6.22 5.78 -1.60
N LEU A 64 7.33 5.03 -1.58
CA LEU A 64 7.70 4.22 -0.42
C LEU A 64 7.94 5.05 0.85
N LYS A 65 8.52 6.26 0.73
CA LYS A 65 8.68 7.17 1.87
C LYS A 65 7.34 7.65 2.43
N LEU A 66 6.38 7.95 1.56
CA LEU A 66 5.01 8.29 2.00
C LEU A 66 4.38 7.13 2.76
N MET A 67 4.52 5.91 2.23
CA MET A 67 4.01 4.72 2.90
C MET A 67 4.69 4.46 4.26
N ASP A 68 5.98 4.74 4.38
CA ASP A 68 6.78 4.48 5.58
C ASP A 68 6.42 5.35 6.79
N ILE A 69 5.56 6.35 6.60
CA ILE A 69 4.87 7.06 7.70
C ILE A 69 4.06 6.06 8.54
N TYR A 70 3.57 4.99 7.91
CA TYR A 70 2.81 3.92 8.54
C TYR A 70 3.61 2.61 8.57
N PRO A 71 3.40 1.72 9.56
CA PRO A 71 4.05 0.41 9.62
C PRO A 71 3.42 -0.60 8.63
N TRP A 72 3.19 -0.19 7.39
CA TRP A 72 2.40 -0.90 6.38
C TRP A 72 2.86 -2.34 6.11
N HIS A 73 4.17 -2.60 6.20
CA HIS A 73 4.78 -3.93 6.05
C HIS A 73 4.38 -4.91 7.16
N MET A 74 3.83 -4.41 8.28
CA MET A 74 3.34 -5.21 9.41
C MET A 74 1.87 -5.62 9.25
N LEU A 75 1.17 -5.01 8.29
CA LEU A 75 -0.25 -5.16 8.02
C LEU A 75 -0.49 -6.13 6.85
N SER A 76 -1.77 -6.40 6.57
CA SER A 76 -2.19 -7.29 5.50
C SER A 76 -2.55 -6.52 4.24
N ALA A 77 -1.91 -6.87 3.12
CA ALA A 77 -2.31 -6.36 1.82
C ALA A 77 -3.62 -7.03 1.35
N VAL A 78 -4.56 -6.21 0.89
CA VAL A 78 -5.79 -6.68 0.24
C VAL A 78 -5.60 -6.75 -1.27
N HIS A 79 -4.97 -5.73 -1.83
CA HIS A 79 -4.70 -5.61 -3.26
C HIS A 79 -3.22 -5.30 -3.51
N VAL A 80 -2.64 -5.98 -4.50
CA VAL A 80 -1.29 -5.70 -5.01
C VAL A 80 -1.33 -5.70 -6.52
N HIS A 81 -0.96 -4.58 -7.15
CA HIS A 81 -0.92 -4.50 -8.60
C HIS A 81 0.20 -5.40 -9.16
N PRO A 82 -0.08 -6.26 -10.16
CA PRO A 82 0.89 -7.26 -10.65
C PRO A 82 2.23 -6.67 -11.12
N GLU A 83 2.22 -5.51 -11.79
CA GLU A 83 3.44 -4.82 -12.25
C GLU A 83 4.35 -4.39 -11.07
N PHE A 84 3.76 -4.09 -9.92
CA PHE A 84 4.47 -3.57 -8.76
C PHE A 84 4.76 -4.65 -7.71
N ALA A 85 4.15 -5.83 -7.82
CA ALA A 85 4.24 -6.91 -6.83
C ALA A 85 5.68 -7.24 -6.41
N GLY A 86 6.60 -7.39 -7.37
CA GLY A 86 8.01 -7.65 -7.05
C GLY A 86 8.71 -6.50 -6.31
N ARG A 87 8.35 -5.25 -6.61
CA ARG A 87 8.91 -4.06 -5.92
C ARG A 87 8.36 -3.93 -4.51
N ILE A 88 7.06 -4.20 -4.35
CA ILE A 88 6.35 -4.18 -3.07
C ILE A 88 6.88 -5.28 -2.14
N LEU A 89 7.00 -6.51 -2.65
CA LEU A 89 7.53 -7.63 -1.87
C LEU A 89 8.93 -7.32 -1.35
N ARG A 90 9.85 -6.87 -2.21
CA ARG A 90 11.21 -6.48 -1.78
C ARG A 90 11.18 -5.38 -0.70
N ALA A 91 10.30 -4.40 -0.86
CA ALA A 91 10.16 -3.31 0.11
C ALA A 91 9.63 -3.80 1.47
N ALA A 92 8.64 -4.70 1.48
CA ALA A 92 8.11 -5.31 2.70
C ALA A 92 9.15 -6.20 3.39
N CYS A 93 9.81 -7.09 2.65
CA CYS A 93 10.88 -7.96 3.15
C CYS A 93 12.00 -7.15 3.83
N ALA A 94 12.49 -6.10 3.15
CA ALA A 94 13.58 -5.27 3.67
C ALA A 94 13.22 -4.56 4.99
N ARG A 95 11.94 -4.28 5.23
CA ARG A 95 11.46 -3.67 6.48
C ARG A 95 11.26 -4.70 7.58
N LEU A 96 10.68 -5.85 7.24
CA LEU A 96 10.51 -6.97 8.18
C LEU A 96 11.85 -7.51 8.68
N ALA A 97 12.86 -7.60 7.81
CA ALA A 97 14.20 -8.07 8.19
C ALA A 97 14.90 -7.17 9.23
N LYS A 98 14.51 -5.90 9.34
CA LYS A 98 15.06 -4.95 10.32
C LYS A 98 14.37 -5.03 11.69
N LYS A 99 13.31 -5.83 11.82
CA LYS A 99 12.48 -5.90 13.03
C LYS A 99 12.66 -7.26 13.71
N ASN A 100 13.06 -7.23 14.97
CA ASN A 100 13.02 -8.41 15.85
C ASN A 100 11.58 -8.64 16.32
N SER A 101 10.75 -9.21 15.43
CA SER A 101 9.36 -9.55 15.72
C SER A 101 9.17 -11.06 15.60
N SER A 102 8.59 -11.70 16.62
CA SER A 102 8.21 -13.13 16.60
C SER A 102 7.29 -13.49 15.43
N HIS A 103 6.53 -12.54 14.90
CA HIS A 103 5.65 -12.74 13.74
C HIS A 103 6.25 -12.28 12.40
N ALA A 104 7.56 -12.05 12.30
CA ALA A 104 8.17 -11.58 11.06
C ALA A 104 8.03 -12.61 9.92
N GLU A 105 8.21 -13.91 10.22
CA GLU A 105 8.09 -14.98 9.24
C GLU A 105 6.67 -15.14 8.70
N SER A 106 5.66 -15.13 9.58
CA SER A 106 4.26 -15.28 9.15
C SER A 106 3.81 -14.09 8.29
N ARG A 107 4.25 -12.87 8.63
CA ARG A 107 4.01 -11.68 7.80
C ARG A 107 4.72 -11.77 6.45
N LEU A 108 5.97 -12.24 6.44
CA LEU A 108 6.72 -12.44 5.21
C LEU A 108 5.99 -13.41 4.26
N ARG A 109 5.51 -14.54 4.78
CA ARG A 109 4.73 -15.51 4.00
C ARG A 109 3.47 -14.89 3.40
N ARG A 110 2.70 -14.12 4.18
CA ARG A 110 1.51 -13.40 3.68
C ARG A 110 1.86 -12.44 2.54
N TRP A 111 2.96 -11.70 2.65
CA TRP A 111 3.43 -10.82 1.57
C TRP A 111 3.84 -11.59 0.32
N GLN A 112 4.52 -12.73 0.48
CA GLN A 112 4.89 -13.60 -0.65
C GLN A 112 3.65 -14.15 -1.35
N GLU A 113 2.67 -14.63 -0.61
CA GLU A 113 1.39 -15.13 -1.15
C GLU A 113 0.64 -14.04 -1.92
N LYS A 114 0.47 -12.85 -1.32
CA LYS A 114 -0.24 -11.73 -1.96
C LYS A 114 0.48 -11.15 -3.18
N CYS A 115 1.81 -11.22 -3.21
CA CYS A 115 2.60 -10.74 -4.34
C CYS A 115 2.86 -11.82 -5.39
N ARG A 116 2.42 -13.07 -5.16
CA ARG A 116 2.52 -14.13 -6.17
C ARG A 116 1.60 -13.77 -7.33
N ARG A 117 2.16 -13.71 -8.54
CA ARG A 117 1.32 -13.50 -9.74
C ARG A 117 0.43 -14.73 -9.88
N PRO A 118 -0.88 -14.59 -10.17
CA PRO A 118 -1.61 -15.72 -10.70
C PRO A 118 -0.87 -16.20 -11.94
N GLU A 119 -0.58 -17.49 -12.01
CA GLU A 119 -0.11 -18.10 -13.25
C GLU A 119 -1.15 -17.76 -14.32
N ALA A 120 -0.69 -17.25 -15.46
CA ALA A 120 -1.58 -17.00 -16.56
C ALA A 120 -2.10 -18.36 -17.04
N GLU A 121 -3.37 -18.65 -16.78
CA GLU A 121 -4.12 -19.70 -17.49
C GLU A 121 -4.36 -19.26 -18.94
#